data_AF-A0A6C1PQC5-F1
#
_entry.id   AF-A0A6C1PQC5-F1
#
_cell.length_a   1.000
_cell.length_b   1.000
_cell.length_c   1.000
_cell.angle_alpha   90.00
_cell.angle_beta   90.00
_cell.angle_gamma   90.00
#
_symmetry.space_group_name_H-M   'P 1'
#
loop_
_entity.id
_entity.type
_entity.pdbx_description
1 polymer ?
#
loop_
_entity_poly.entity_id
_entity_poly.type
_entity_poly.pdbx_seq_one_letter_code
_entity_poly.pdbx_strand_id
1 'polypeptide(L)'
;MPPYPALRGTCLDPRYVRGVHVHQRAGPPASRVVTLIDTSAWVEALRKDGTADVRARVAELLTAGQASLCPIVALELWNGAGGENERARVRRLVDELPCHEFTTAIWNRAYELARSCRSKGVTVPATDLLIAAAAQVHRVGLLHVDRHFDLIAQAATDAESVGNGAEIVDD
;
A
#
# COMPACT_ATOMS: atom_id res chain seq x y z
N MET A 1 7.67 28.47 -6.48
CA MET A 1 7.40 27.02 -6.40
C MET A 1 8.28 26.37 -7.46
N PRO A 2 9.33 25.61 -7.11
CA PRO A 2 10.19 25.02 -8.14
C PRO A 2 9.50 23.81 -8.80
N PRO A 3 9.77 23.54 -10.09
CA PRO A 3 9.15 22.45 -10.83
C PRO A 3 9.73 21.09 -10.41
N TYR A 4 8.89 20.07 -10.33
CA TYR A 4 9.30 18.70 -10.04
C TYR A 4 10.09 18.11 -11.22
N PRO A 5 11.26 17.48 -11.00
CA PRO A 5 11.96 16.76 -12.05
C PRO A 5 11.22 15.46 -12.39
N ALA A 6 11.04 15.21 -13.70
CA ALA A 6 10.49 13.98 -14.22
C ALA A 6 11.49 12.82 -14.03
N LEU A 7 11.12 11.80 -13.24
CA LEU A 7 11.87 10.56 -13.16
C LEU A 7 11.30 9.58 -14.20
N ARG A 8 12.11 9.29 -15.22
CA ARG A 8 11.83 8.27 -16.23
C ARG A 8 11.95 6.87 -15.61
N GLY A 9 10.91 6.06 -15.79
CA GLY A 9 10.94 4.60 -15.95
C GLY A 9 11.43 3.75 -14.77
N THR A 10 10.57 2.84 -14.30
CA THR A 10 10.80 1.38 -14.45
C THR A 10 9.53 0.61 -14.09
N CYS A 11 9.25 -0.36 -14.96
CA CYS A 11 8.27 -1.44 -14.90
C CYS A 11 7.70 -1.82 -13.52
N LEU A 12 6.36 -1.76 -13.41
CA LEU A 12 5.61 -2.42 -12.34
C LEU A 12 5.57 -3.93 -12.57
N ASP A 13 5.88 -4.67 -11.51
CA ASP A 13 5.81 -6.12 -11.38
C ASP A 13 4.33 -6.59 -11.32
N PRO A 14 3.93 -7.69 -11.99
CA PRO A 14 2.56 -8.19 -12.04
C PRO A 14 1.97 -8.75 -10.72
N ARG A 15 2.62 -8.55 -9.56
CA ARG A 15 2.20 -9.09 -8.25
C ARG A 15 1.04 -8.35 -7.56
N TYR A 16 0.13 -7.74 -8.31
CA TYR A 16 -1.14 -7.24 -7.76
C TYR A 16 -2.07 -8.42 -7.46
N VAL A 17 -2.18 -8.80 -6.18
CA VAL A 17 -3.02 -9.92 -5.72
C VAL A 17 -4.34 -9.38 -5.18
N ARG A 18 -5.39 -9.47 -6.00
CA ARG A 18 -6.78 -9.38 -5.56
C ARG A 18 -7.17 -10.71 -4.88
N GLY A 19 -7.99 -10.65 -3.82
CA GLY A 19 -8.80 -11.72 -3.20
C GLY A 19 -8.36 -13.19 -3.35
N VAL A 20 -8.09 -13.84 -2.23
CA VAL A 20 -7.94 -15.30 -1.98
C VAL A 20 -8.32 -16.21 -3.15
N HIS A 21 -7.39 -16.53 -4.06
CA HIS A 21 -7.39 -17.77 -4.89
C HIS A 21 -5.96 -18.30 -4.96
N VAL A 22 -5.74 -19.47 -4.35
CA VAL A 22 -4.48 -20.21 -4.37
C VAL A 22 -4.33 -20.88 -5.74
N HIS A 23 -3.43 -20.37 -6.57
CA HIS A 23 -2.85 -21.17 -7.67
C HIS A 23 -1.37 -21.39 -7.40
N GLN A 24 -1.07 -22.52 -6.75
CA GLN A 24 0.28 -23.05 -6.67
C GLN A 24 0.70 -23.60 -8.04
N ARG A 25 1.74 -23.02 -8.62
CA ARG A 25 2.74 -23.79 -9.38
C ARG A 25 4.06 -23.70 -8.63
N ALA A 26 4.70 -24.85 -8.41
CA ALA A 26 5.98 -24.94 -7.74
C ALA A 26 7.05 -24.21 -8.56
N GLY A 27 7.43 -23.03 -8.08
CA GLY A 27 8.62 -22.28 -8.48
C GLY A 27 9.62 -22.19 -7.32
N PRO A 28 10.84 -21.66 -7.56
CA PRO A 28 11.89 -21.56 -6.54
C PRO A 28 11.40 -20.80 -5.29
N PRO A 29 12.02 -21.00 -4.10
CA PRO A 29 11.51 -20.47 -2.84
C PRO A 29 11.24 -18.98 -2.94
N ALA A 30 10.00 -18.59 -2.65
CA ALA A 30 9.53 -17.22 -2.81
C ALA A 30 10.45 -16.25 -2.06
N SER A 31 10.95 -15.24 -2.79
CA SER A 31 11.59 -14.07 -2.20
C SER A 31 10.75 -13.58 -1.01
N ARG A 32 11.35 -13.35 0.17
CA ARG A 32 10.63 -12.82 1.33
C ARG A 32 10.13 -11.41 1.03
N VAL A 33 8.89 -11.27 0.58
CA VAL A 33 8.27 -9.96 0.31
C VAL A 33 7.75 -9.37 1.62
N VAL A 34 8.34 -8.27 2.07
CA VAL A 34 7.79 -7.43 3.15
C VAL A 34 6.46 -6.84 2.67
N THR A 35 5.48 -6.73 3.56
CA THR A 35 4.12 -6.27 3.28
C THR A 35 3.76 -5.13 4.23
N LEU A 36 3.41 -3.97 3.67
CA LEU A 36 2.76 -2.88 4.39
C LEU A 36 1.31 -3.29 4.69
N ILE A 37 0.93 -3.29 5.96
CA ILE A 37 -0.43 -3.63 6.36
C ILE A 37 -1.19 -2.32 6.63
N ASP A 38 -2.27 -2.11 5.89
CA ASP A 38 -3.15 -0.95 6.01
C ASP A 38 -3.98 -1.00 7.31
N THR A 39 -4.43 0.17 7.78
CA THR A 39 -5.28 0.29 8.97
C THR A 39 -6.53 -0.57 8.88
N SER A 40 -7.17 -0.65 7.70
CA SER A 40 -8.36 -1.48 7.53
C SER A 40 -8.10 -2.94 7.87
N ALA A 41 -6.96 -3.50 7.45
CA ALA A 41 -6.59 -4.88 7.73
C ALA A 41 -6.16 -5.09 9.18
N TRP A 42 -5.46 -4.13 9.79
CA TRP A 42 -5.14 -4.17 11.22
C TRP A 42 -6.39 -4.16 12.10
N VAL A 43 -7.32 -3.23 11.84
CA VAL A 43 -8.57 -3.12 12.60
C VAL A 43 -9.37 -4.40 12.47
N GLU A 44 -9.48 -4.94 11.26
CA GLU A 44 -10.16 -6.21 11.02
C GLU A 44 -9.47 -7.37 11.76
N ALA A 45 -8.14 -7.44 11.77
CA ALA A 45 -7.41 -8.49 12.46
C ALA A 45 -7.48 -8.39 14.01
N LEU A 46 -7.55 -7.17 14.55
CA LEU A 46 -7.53 -6.95 16.00
C LEU A 46 -8.92 -7.07 16.66
N ARG A 47 -9.99 -7.01 15.88
CA ARG A 47 -11.37 -7.22 16.36
C ARG A 47 -11.62 -8.68 16.75
N LYS A 48 -12.36 -8.86 17.85
CA LYS A 48 -12.77 -10.20 18.35
C LYS A 48 -13.56 -10.99 17.31
N ASP A 49 -14.39 -10.28 16.55
CA ASP A 49 -15.33 -10.80 15.54
C ASP A 49 -14.87 -10.52 14.10
N GLY A 50 -13.62 -10.10 13.90
CA GLY A 50 -13.07 -9.88 12.56
C GLY A 50 -13.03 -11.13 11.68
N THR A 51 -12.71 -10.92 10.41
CA THR A 51 -12.60 -11.98 9.41
C THR A 51 -11.42 -12.91 9.72
N ALA A 52 -11.69 -14.22 9.82
CA ALA A 52 -10.69 -15.21 10.21
C ALA A 52 -9.47 -15.26 9.28
N ASP A 53 -9.70 -15.14 7.97
CA ASP A 53 -8.64 -15.16 6.97
C ASP A 53 -7.72 -13.94 7.07
N VAL A 54 -8.28 -12.76 7.35
CA VAL A 54 -7.50 -11.52 7.53
C VAL A 54 -6.64 -11.63 8.79
N ARG A 55 -7.20 -12.14 9.89
CA ARG A 55 -6.44 -12.45 11.12
C ARG A 55 -5.29 -13.43 10.86
N ALA A 56 -5.60 -14.55 10.19
CA ALA A 56 -4.61 -15.58 9.88
C ALA A 56 -3.48 -14.99 9.02
N ARG A 57 -3.82 -14.17 8.03
CA ARG A 57 -2.84 -13.54 7.14
C ARG A 57 -1.94 -12.53 7.87
N VAL A 58 -2.50 -11.69 8.73
CA VAL A 58 -1.71 -10.76 9.56
C VAL A 58 -0.78 -11.53 10.50
N ALA A 59 -1.28 -12.59 11.15
CA ALA A 59 -0.48 -13.42 12.05
C ALA A 59 0.67 -14.14 11.32
N GLU A 60 0.43 -14.63 10.10
CA GLU A 60 1.44 -15.23 9.23
C GLU A 60 2.56 -14.22 8.91
N LEU A 61 2.19 -13.01 8.47
CA LEU A 61 3.14 -11.95 8.14
C LEU A 61 3.98 -11.52 9.35
N LEU A 62 3.35 -11.40 10.52
CA LEU A 62 4.05 -11.11 11.78
C LEU A 62 5.05 -12.23 12.12
N THR A 63 4.61 -13.49 12.09
CA THR A 63 5.45 -14.66 12.42
C THR A 63 6.62 -14.82 11.44
N ALA A 64 6.41 -14.49 10.16
CA ALA A 64 7.43 -14.56 9.13
C ALA A 64 8.42 -13.37 9.15
N GLY A 65 8.20 -12.36 10.00
CA GLY A 65 8.98 -11.11 9.98
C GLY A 65 8.79 -10.30 8.69
N GLN A 66 7.59 -10.38 8.10
CA GLN A 66 7.25 -9.78 6.81
C GLN A 66 6.20 -8.65 6.94
N ALA A 67 5.69 -8.38 8.14
CA ALA A 67 4.81 -7.25 8.38
C ALA A 67 5.59 -5.93 8.47
N SER A 68 4.99 -4.85 7.99
CA SER A 68 5.50 -3.49 8.12
C SER A 68 4.37 -2.47 8.21
N LEU A 69 4.72 -1.24 8.62
CA LEU A 69 3.84 -0.11 8.85
C LEU A 69 4.31 1.12 8.06
N CYS A 70 3.50 2.17 8.10
CA CYS A 70 3.93 3.52 7.77
C CYS A 70 3.36 4.52 8.79
N PRO A 71 3.87 5.77 8.85
CA PRO A 71 3.47 6.74 9.87
C PRO A 71 1.96 7.03 9.90
N ILE A 72 1.29 7.06 8.75
CA ILE A 72 -0.17 7.29 8.70
C ILE A 72 -0.94 6.13 9.31
N VAL A 73 -0.60 4.88 8.96
CA VAL A 73 -1.24 3.70 9.55
C VAL A 73 -1.03 3.68 11.07
N ALA A 74 0.18 3.96 11.53
CA ALA A 74 0.47 4.03 12.97
C ALA A 74 -0.38 5.10 13.68
N LEU A 75 -0.54 6.28 13.08
CA LEU A 75 -1.36 7.36 13.60
C LEU A 75 -2.85 7.00 13.65
N GLU A 76 -3.37 6.37 12.59
CA GLU A 76 -4.76 5.93 12.54
C GLU A 76 -5.06 4.86 13.59
N LEU A 77 -4.17 3.89 13.78
CA LEU A 77 -4.27 2.90 14.85
C LEU A 77 -4.21 3.53 16.24
N TRP A 78 -3.33 4.50 16.44
CA TRP A 78 -3.24 5.24 17.70
C TRP A 78 -4.54 5.97 18.03
N ASN A 79 -5.13 6.64 17.04
CA ASN A 79 -6.39 7.36 17.20
C ASN A 79 -7.59 6.42 17.39
N GLY A 80 -7.54 5.22 16.77
CA GLY A 80 -8.56 4.19 16.93
C GLY A 80 -8.49 3.41 18.25
N ALA A 81 -7.38 3.52 18.99
CA ALA A 81 -7.20 2.81 20.26
C ALA A 81 -8.07 3.41 21.37
N GLY A 82 -8.98 2.60 21.91
CA GLY A 82 -9.99 2.96 22.91
C GLY A 82 -9.47 3.11 24.35
N GLY A 83 -8.17 2.94 24.60
CA GLY A 83 -7.58 3.11 25.92
C GLY A 83 -6.09 2.77 25.99
N GLU A 84 -5.50 2.90 27.18
CA GLU A 84 -4.05 2.76 27.40
C GLU A 84 -3.52 1.37 27.00
N ASN A 85 -4.29 0.32 27.28
CA ASN A 85 -3.91 -1.05 26.93
C ASN A 85 -3.79 -1.24 25.41
N GLU A 86 -4.66 -0.61 24.62
CA GLU A 86 -4.61 -0.68 23.15
C GLU A 86 -3.50 0.21 22.60
N ARG A 87 -3.32 1.41 23.16
CA ARG A 87 -2.19 2.30 22.82
C ARG A 87 -0.83 1.67 23.09
N ALA A 88 -0.71 0.89 24.16
CA ALA A 88 0.50 0.11 24.46
C ALA A 88 0.76 -0.99 23.41
N ARG A 89 -0.29 -1.55 22.79
CA ARG A 89 -0.13 -2.48 21.66
C ARG A 89 0.33 -1.75 20.40
N VAL A 90 -0.26 -0.60 20.09
CA VAL A 90 0.17 0.21 18.94
C VAL A 90 1.64 0.64 19.07
N ARG A 91 2.07 1.07 20.26
CA ARG A 91 3.50 1.38 20.52
C ARG A 91 4.42 0.21 20.22
N ARG A 92 4.09 -0.98 20.73
CA ARG A 92 4.86 -2.20 20.43
C ARG A 92 4.93 -2.49 18.93
N LEU A 93 3.83 -2.35 18.20
CA LEU A 93 3.86 -2.53 16.74
C LEU A 93 4.79 -1.53 16.05
N VAL A 94 4.79 -0.26 16.47
CA VAL A 94 5.67 0.78 15.92
C VAL A 94 7.14 0.52 16.27
N ASP A 95 7.42 0.05 17.49
CA ASP A 95 8.77 -0.24 17.97
C ASP A 95 9.37 -1.51 17.34
N GLU A 96 8.53 -2.50 17.02
CA GLU A 96 8.97 -3.82 16.55
C GLU A 96 8.92 -4.00 15.03
N LEU A 97 8.06 -3.25 14.32
CA LEU A 97 7.88 -3.40 12.87
C LEU A 97 8.64 -2.32 12.09
N PRO A 98 9.17 -2.65 10.89
CA PRO A 98 9.66 -1.64 9.97
C PRO A 98 8.56 -0.61 9.68
N CYS A 99 8.86 0.67 9.90
CA CYS A 99 7.97 1.79 9.60
C CYS A 99 8.52 2.58 8.41
N HIS A 100 7.81 2.57 7.29
CA HIS A 100 8.24 3.17 6.03
C HIS A 100 7.98 4.68 6.04
N GLU A 101 9.04 5.47 6.24
CA GLU A 101 8.98 6.94 6.23
C GLU A 101 8.52 7.52 4.88
N PHE A 102 7.85 8.67 4.96
CA PHE A 102 7.29 9.35 3.80
C PHE A 102 8.28 10.34 3.20
N THR A 103 8.96 9.89 2.15
CA THR A 103 9.90 10.70 1.37
C THR A 103 9.19 11.53 0.30
N THR A 104 9.87 12.52 -0.27
CA THR A 104 9.37 13.30 -1.42
C THR A 104 8.93 12.41 -2.59
N ALA A 105 9.60 11.26 -2.81
CA ALA A 105 9.21 10.32 -3.86
C ALA A 105 7.81 9.73 -3.63
N ILE A 106 7.44 9.47 -2.38
CA ILE A 106 6.10 8.98 -2.01
C ILE A 106 5.05 10.05 -2.28
N TRP A 107 5.32 11.30 -1.92
CA TRP A 107 4.41 12.41 -2.20
C TRP A 107 4.18 12.59 -3.71
N ASN A 108 5.25 12.56 -4.51
CA ASN A 108 5.14 12.65 -5.96
C ASN A 108 4.30 11.51 -6.54
N ARG A 109 4.55 10.29 -6.07
CA ARG A 109 3.79 9.13 -6.51
C ARG A 109 2.31 9.23 -6.10
N ALA A 110 2.01 9.72 -4.90
CA ALA A 110 0.64 9.95 -4.46
C ALA A 110 -0.09 10.97 -5.36
N TYR A 111 0.59 12.02 -5.83
CA TYR A 111 0.00 12.97 -6.80
C TYR A 111 -0.30 12.32 -8.14
N GLU A 112 0.58 11.45 -8.64
CA GLU A 112 0.34 10.69 -9.88
C GLU A 112 -0.85 9.74 -9.74
N LEU A 113 -0.95 9.02 -8.62
CA LEU A 113 -2.08 8.15 -8.31
C LEU A 113 -3.38 8.97 -8.22
N ALA A 114 -3.34 10.12 -7.55
CA ALA A 114 -4.49 11.03 -7.43
C ALA A 114 -4.96 11.53 -8.80
N ARG A 115 -4.03 11.88 -9.70
CA ARG A 115 -4.33 12.28 -11.07
C ARG A 115 -4.98 11.15 -11.85
N SER A 116 -4.42 9.93 -11.72
CA SER A 116 -4.92 8.74 -12.43
C SER A 116 -6.30 8.31 -11.95
N CYS A 117 -6.58 8.42 -10.65
CA CYS A 117 -7.92 8.18 -10.11
C CYS A 117 -8.92 9.21 -10.65
N ARG A 118 -8.55 10.50 -10.61
CA ARG A 118 -9.43 11.59 -11.07
C ARG A 118 -9.77 11.50 -12.56
N SER A 119 -8.82 11.14 -13.42
CA SER A 119 -9.08 10.99 -14.86
C SER A 119 -10.10 9.89 -15.16
N LYS A 120 -10.35 8.98 -14.21
CA LYS A 120 -11.36 7.91 -14.28
C LYS A 120 -12.61 8.18 -13.45
N GLY A 121 -12.78 9.40 -12.92
CA GLY A 121 -13.91 9.75 -12.07
C GLY A 121 -13.91 9.09 -10.69
N VAL A 122 -12.77 8.53 -10.25
CA VAL A 122 -12.60 7.90 -8.95
C VAL A 122 -12.05 8.92 -7.95
N THR A 123 -12.71 9.04 -6.80
CA THR A 123 -12.23 9.82 -5.65
C THR A 123 -11.95 8.86 -4.50
N VAL A 124 -10.74 8.93 -3.97
CA VAL A 124 -10.26 8.13 -2.81
C VAL A 124 -9.62 9.06 -1.78
N PRO A 125 -9.56 8.68 -0.49
CA PRO A 125 -8.87 9.44 0.54
C PRO A 125 -7.39 9.72 0.21
N ALA A 126 -6.89 10.88 0.64
CA ALA A 126 -5.48 11.24 0.45
C ALA A 126 -4.53 10.32 1.24
N THR A 127 -4.98 9.81 2.39
CA THR A 127 -4.26 8.83 3.21
C THR A 127 -4.03 7.53 2.44
N ASP A 128 -5.07 7.00 1.79
CA ASP A 128 -5.00 5.76 1.01
C ASP A 128 -4.09 5.91 -0.20
N LEU A 129 -4.11 7.08 -0.86
CA LEU A 129 -3.18 7.42 -1.94
C LEU A 129 -1.72 7.42 -1.46
N LEU A 130 -1.45 7.96 -0.26
CA LEU A 130 -0.11 7.97 0.33
C LEU A 130 0.35 6.57 0.74
N ILE A 131 -0.53 5.75 1.32
CA ILE A 131 -0.23 4.37 1.70
C ILE A 131 0.07 3.53 0.45
N ALA A 132 -0.75 3.65 -0.60
CA ALA A 132 -0.52 2.97 -1.87
C ALA A 132 0.80 3.42 -2.53
N ALA A 133 1.08 4.73 -2.53
CA ALA A 133 2.34 5.27 -3.02
C ALA A 133 3.54 4.76 -2.23
N ALA A 134 3.44 4.70 -0.89
CA ALA A 134 4.50 4.17 -0.03
C ALA A 134 4.80 2.70 -0.35
N ALA A 135 3.76 1.87 -0.50
CA ALA A 135 3.94 0.47 -0.89
C ALA A 135 4.65 0.32 -2.24
N GLN A 136 4.26 1.14 -3.24
CA GLN A 136 4.87 1.10 -4.57
C GLN A 136 6.32 1.59 -4.58
N VAL A 137 6.62 2.71 -3.92
CA VAL A 137 7.98 3.28 -3.87
C VAL A 137 8.95 2.37 -3.12
N HIS A 138 8.51 1.79 -1.99
CA HIS A 138 9.32 0.86 -1.20
C HIS A 138 9.32 -0.58 -1.75
N ARG A 139 8.54 -0.86 -2.80
CA ARG A 139 8.42 -2.18 -3.46
C ARG A 139 8.02 -3.29 -2.49
N VAL A 140 7.09 -2.98 -1.60
CA VAL A 140 6.52 -3.92 -0.63
C VAL A 140 5.11 -4.33 -1.05
N GLY A 141 4.65 -5.49 -0.58
CA GLY A 141 3.25 -5.87 -0.70
C GLY A 141 2.35 -4.89 0.07
N LEU A 142 1.06 -4.87 -0.25
CA LEU A 142 0.05 -4.12 0.49
C LEU A 142 -1.08 -5.05 0.90
N LEU A 143 -1.35 -5.17 2.19
CA LEU A 143 -2.49 -5.90 2.73
C LEU A 143 -3.55 -4.90 3.20
N HIS A 144 -4.75 -4.97 2.62
CA HIS A 144 -5.88 -4.11 2.96
C HIS A 144 -7.19 -4.91 2.87
N VAL A 145 -8.26 -4.36 3.45
CA VAL A 145 -9.65 -4.80 3.20
C VAL A 145 -10.54 -3.68 2.64
N ASP A 146 -9.97 -2.48 2.46
CA ASP A 146 -10.66 -1.34 1.85
C ASP A 146 -10.62 -1.42 0.31
N ARG A 147 -11.78 -1.25 -0.32
CA ARG A 147 -11.94 -1.20 -1.79
C ARG A 147 -11.21 -0.03 -2.45
N HIS A 148 -10.84 1.03 -1.71
CA HIS A 148 -10.13 2.17 -2.28
C HIS A 148 -8.81 1.76 -2.92
N PHE A 149 -8.07 0.84 -2.31
CA PHE A 149 -6.81 0.35 -2.86
C PHE A 149 -7.01 -0.45 -4.15
N ASP A 150 -8.15 -1.15 -4.30
CA ASP A 150 -8.50 -1.78 -5.56
C ASP A 150 -8.76 -0.77 -6.68
N LEU A 151 -9.48 0.29 -6.34
CA LEU A 151 -9.76 1.38 -7.27
C LEU A 151 -8.47 2.12 -7.67
N ILE A 152 -7.54 2.34 -6.72
CA ILE A 152 -6.24 2.96 -6.99
C ILE A 152 -5.41 2.10 -7.95
N ALA A 153 -5.33 0.79 -7.71
CA ALA A 153 -4.57 -0.11 -8.55
C ALA A 153 -5.13 -0.16 -9.98
N GLN A 154 -6.44 -0.31 -10.10
CA GLN A 154 -7.13 -0.27 -11.41
C GLN A 154 -6.94 1.09 -12.10
N ALA A 155 -6.91 2.19 -11.34
CA ALA A 155 -6.63 3.52 -11.88
C ALA A 155 -5.22 3.66 -12.44
N ALA A 156 -4.22 3.09 -11.78
CA ALA A 156 -2.82 3.20 -12.15
C ALA A 156 -2.44 2.38 -13.40
N THR A 157 -2.97 1.16 -13.55
CA THR A 157 -2.61 0.27 -14.67
C THR A 157 -2.95 0.85 -16.04
N ASP A 158 -4.15 1.44 -16.22
CA ASP A 158 -4.52 1.93 -17.55
C ASP A 158 -3.81 3.25 -17.92
N ALA A 159 -3.32 4.03 -16.95
CA ALA A 159 -2.61 5.28 -17.22
C ALA A 159 -1.24 5.03 -17.88
N GLU A 160 -0.59 3.92 -17.56
CA GLU A 160 0.70 3.52 -18.15
C GLU A 160 0.56 3.03 -19.60
N SER A 161 -0.63 2.58 -20.00
CA SER A 161 -0.91 2.15 -21.39
C SER A 161 -1.14 3.29 -22.38
N VAL A 162 -1.32 4.54 -21.91
CA VAL A 162 -1.63 5.71 -22.76
C VAL A 162 -0.40 6.61 -23.01
N GLY A 163 0.75 6.33 -22.38
CA GLY A 163 1.90 7.24 -22.32
C GLY A 163 2.95 7.17 -23.44
N ASN A 164 2.80 6.35 -24.48
CA ASN A 164 3.87 6.13 -25.48
C ASN A 164 3.62 6.78 -26.87
N GLY A 165 2.90 7.92 -26.93
CA GLY A 165 2.48 8.51 -28.20
C GLY A 165 2.59 10.04 -28.25
N ALA A 166 3.73 10.60 -27.87
CA ALA A 166 4.05 12.00 -28.17
C ALA A 166 5.53 12.13 -28.55
N GLU A 167 5.86 11.78 -29.79
CA GLU A 167 7.04 12.34 -30.46
C GLU A 167 6.77 13.83 -30.70
N ILE A 168 7.54 14.67 -30.02
CA ILE A 168 7.70 16.07 -30.39
C ILE A 168 8.62 16.06 -31.60
N VAL A 169 8.07 16.36 -32.78
CA VAL A 169 8.83 16.76 -33.95
C VAL A 169 9.03 18.27 -33.82
N ASP A 170 10.24 18.68 -33.46
CA ASP A 170 10.67 20.08 -33.57
C ASP A 170 11.15 20.32 -35.01
N ASP A 171 10.60 21.35 -35.64
CA ASP A 171 10.97 21.92 -36.95
C ASP A 171 11.54 23.34 -36.71
#